data_AF-L8H7F0-F1
#
_entry.id   AF-L8H7F0-F1
#
_cell.length_a   1.000
_cell.length_b   1.000
_cell.length_c   1.000
_cell.angle_alpha   90.00
_cell.angle_beta   90.00
_cell.angle_gamma   90.00
#
_symmetry.space_group_name_H-M   'P 1'
#
loop_
_entity.id
_entity.type
_entity.pdbx_description
1 polymer ?
#
loop_
_entity_poly.entity_id
_entity_poly.type
_entity_poly.pdbx_seq_one_letter_code
_entity_poly.pdbx_strand_id
1 'polypeptide(L)'
;STVAELLKWIYAERFDPAPDTSQALLVLADEYRLPLLAQMCETLIQEGVDETNVCDVLQFAETFRANKLRRYCIDHMAAPTFPSHLIDAAQLKPELLEQIQLRKGSWSEHSRSRRKVKEREARYQQYEEERQTQGTYHRPTAPPLCVLRVDLCSQCSDGPRGTRHSSRWARPCASPSSASTRPSRRPIPPRRRRAGRAGCGG
;
A
#
# COMPACT_ATOMS: atom_id res chain seq x y z
N SER A 1 -22.17 31.73 -31.57
CA SER A 1 -23.52 31.39 -31.03
C SER A 1 -23.48 29.91 -30.66
N THR A 2 -23.79 29.57 -29.41
CA THR A 2 -23.71 28.21 -28.85
C THR A 2 -24.64 27.22 -29.57
N VAL A 3 -25.80 27.70 -30.04
CA VAL A 3 -26.73 26.90 -30.86
C VAL A 3 -26.11 26.52 -32.22
N ALA A 4 -25.30 27.38 -32.81
CA ALA A 4 -24.61 27.05 -34.05
C ALA A 4 -23.54 25.97 -33.84
N GLU A 5 -22.90 25.93 -32.67
CA GLU A 5 -21.95 24.88 -32.29
C GLU A 5 -22.66 23.54 -32.05
N LEU A 6 -23.82 23.58 -31.39
CA LEU A 6 -24.69 22.40 -31.24
C LEU A 6 -25.09 21.82 -32.60
N LEU A 7 -25.58 22.65 -33.52
CA LEU A 7 -25.96 22.19 -34.86
C LEU A 7 -24.75 21.63 -35.61
N LYS A 8 -23.59 22.29 -35.54
CA LYS A 8 -22.36 21.73 -36.12
C LYS A 8 -22.04 20.35 -35.56
N TRP A 9 -22.17 20.14 -34.25
CA TRP A 9 -21.95 18.82 -33.65
C TRP A 9 -22.93 17.78 -34.17
N ILE A 10 -24.23 18.10 -34.22
CA ILE A 10 -25.28 17.19 -34.73
C ILE A 10 -25.02 16.77 -36.17
N TYR A 11 -24.52 17.69 -37.00
CA TYR A 11 -24.31 17.43 -38.43
C TYR A 11 -22.92 16.90 -38.78
N ALA A 12 -21.89 17.18 -37.99
CA ALA A 12 -20.50 16.87 -38.33
C ALA A 12 -19.83 15.86 -37.38
N GLU A 13 -20.44 15.53 -36.24
CA GLU A 13 -19.88 14.67 -35.17
C GLU A 13 -18.44 15.02 -34.74
N ARG A 14 -17.95 16.22 -35.10
CA ARG A 14 -16.60 16.69 -34.83
C ARG A 14 -16.69 18.13 -34.33
N PHE A 15 -16.23 18.33 -33.11
CA PHE A 15 -16.21 19.65 -32.50
C PHE A 15 -15.21 19.68 -31.34
N ASP A 16 -14.43 20.76 -31.27
CA ASP A 16 -13.57 21.13 -30.14
C ASP A 16 -14.19 22.35 -29.46
N PRO A 17 -15.01 22.16 -28.40
CA PRO A 17 -15.54 23.27 -27.62
C PRO A 17 -14.41 24.05 -26.95
N ALA A 18 -14.52 25.38 -26.97
CA ALA A 18 -13.75 26.18 -26.04
C ALA A 18 -14.23 25.89 -24.60
N PRO A 19 -13.36 25.99 -23.58
CA PRO A 19 -13.78 25.81 -22.19
C PRO A 19 -14.90 26.79 -21.81
N ASP A 20 -14.86 28.00 -22.34
CA ASP A 20 -15.86 29.05 -22.11
C ASP A 20 -17.25 28.68 -22.66
N THR A 21 -17.32 27.95 -23.78
CA THR A 21 -18.59 27.52 -24.39
C THR A 21 -19.07 26.18 -23.86
N SER A 22 -18.18 25.40 -23.21
CA SER A 22 -18.46 24.05 -22.72
C SER A 22 -19.59 23.99 -21.71
N GLN A 23 -19.71 24.99 -20.82
CA GLN A 23 -20.82 25.06 -19.86
C GLN A 23 -22.16 25.31 -20.58
N ALA A 24 -22.22 26.31 -21.45
CA ALA A 24 -23.43 26.63 -22.20
C ALA A 24 -23.85 25.49 -23.15
N LEU A 25 -22.88 24.78 -23.73
CA LEU A 25 -23.13 23.56 -24.52
C LEU A 25 -23.63 22.41 -23.67
N LEU A 26 -23.18 22.25 -22.43
CA LEU A 26 -23.70 21.21 -21.53
C LEU A 26 -25.19 21.46 -21.22
N VAL A 27 -25.58 22.72 -21.01
CA VAL A 27 -26.99 23.10 -20.81
C VAL A 27 -27.84 22.67 -22.01
N LEU A 28 -27.38 22.98 -23.23
CA LEU A 28 -28.04 22.56 -24.45
C LEU A 28 -28.01 21.03 -24.61
N ALA A 29 -26.92 20.36 -24.26
CA ALA A 29 -26.83 18.91 -24.34
C ALA A 29 -27.84 18.22 -23.42
N ASP A 30 -28.08 18.76 -22.22
CA ASP A 30 -29.11 18.25 -21.31
C ASP A 30 -30.53 18.53 -21.84
N GLU A 31 -30.77 19.76 -22.34
CA GLU A 31 -32.06 20.15 -22.93
C GLU A 31 -32.46 19.27 -24.12
N TYR A 32 -31.52 19.01 -25.03
CA TYR A 32 -31.74 18.19 -26.22
C TYR A 32 -31.47 16.69 -25.96
N ARG A 33 -31.15 16.28 -24.72
CA ARG A 33 -30.86 14.90 -24.31
C ARG A 33 -29.79 14.20 -25.17
N LEU A 34 -28.67 14.87 -25.36
CA LEU A 34 -27.52 14.39 -26.14
C LEU A 34 -26.41 13.87 -25.20
N PRO A 35 -26.46 12.59 -24.76
CA PRO A 35 -25.57 12.08 -23.73
C PRO A 35 -24.10 12.04 -24.15
N LEU A 36 -23.81 11.87 -25.44
CA LEU A 36 -22.43 11.87 -25.96
C LEU A 36 -21.81 13.27 -25.86
N LEU A 37 -22.55 14.30 -26.29
CA LEU A 37 -22.13 15.68 -26.19
C LEU A 37 -21.94 16.10 -24.72
N ALA A 38 -22.89 15.72 -23.87
CA ALA A 38 -22.80 16.00 -22.43
C ALA A 38 -21.52 15.40 -21.83
N GLN A 39 -21.18 14.14 -22.15
CA GLN A 39 -19.97 13.51 -21.66
C GLN A 39 -18.69 14.20 -22.14
N MET A 40 -18.64 14.68 -23.37
CA MET A 40 -17.50 15.43 -23.90
C MET A 40 -17.34 16.79 -23.19
N CYS A 41 -18.44 17.51 -23.00
CA CYS A 41 -18.43 18.77 -22.24
C CYS A 41 -18.02 18.52 -20.79
N GLU A 42 -18.49 17.44 -20.16
CA GLU A 42 -18.08 17.05 -18.81
C GLU A 42 -16.56 16.81 -18.73
N THR A 43 -15.94 16.15 -19.71
CA THR A 43 -14.48 15.94 -19.70
C THR A 43 -13.69 17.23 -19.86
N LEU A 44 -14.15 18.16 -20.70
CA LEU A 44 -13.47 19.45 -20.88
C LEU A 44 -13.59 20.34 -19.64
N ILE A 45 -14.77 20.35 -19.01
CA ILE A 45 -14.98 21.09 -17.76
C ILE A 45 -14.10 20.48 -16.66
N GLN A 46 -13.94 19.15 -16.60
CA GLN A 46 -13.07 18.48 -15.63
C GLN A 46 -11.61 18.94 -15.72
N GLU A 47 -11.09 19.20 -16.92
CA GLU A 47 -9.71 19.63 -17.13
C GLU A 47 -9.43 21.05 -16.58
N GLY A 48 -10.46 21.89 -16.47
CA GLY A 48 -10.38 23.25 -15.92
C GLY A 48 -10.84 23.37 -14.46
N VAL A 49 -11.03 22.26 -13.73
CA VAL A 49 -11.44 22.32 -12.32
C VAL A 49 -10.25 22.67 -11.43
N ASP A 50 -10.40 23.77 -10.70
CA ASP A 50 -9.46 24.28 -9.71
C ASP A 50 -10.06 24.24 -8.30
N GLU A 51 -9.23 24.41 -7.28
CA GLU A 51 -9.65 24.36 -5.88
C GLU A 51 -10.69 25.44 -5.51
N THR A 52 -10.67 26.57 -6.22
CA THR A 52 -11.59 27.69 -6.01
C THR A 52 -12.90 27.55 -6.78
N ASN A 53 -12.89 26.86 -7.93
CA ASN A 53 -14.07 26.78 -8.82
C ASN A 53 -14.87 25.48 -8.60
N VAL A 54 -14.32 24.48 -7.92
CA VAL A 54 -14.93 23.15 -7.79
C VAL A 54 -16.31 23.18 -7.13
N CYS A 55 -16.56 24.14 -6.23
CA CYS A 55 -17.84 24.33 -5.56
C CYS A 55 -18.93 24.78 -6.54
N ASP A 56 -18.63 25.81 -7.34
CA ASP A 56 -19.53 26.33 -8.39
C ASP A 56 -19.80 25.26 -9.47
N VAL A 57 -18.73 24.59 -9.92
CA VAL A 57 -18.82 23.53 -10.93
C VAL A 57 -19.63 22.33 -10.43
N LEU A 58 -19.55 21.99 -9.14
CA LEU A 58 -20.38 20.93 -8.56
C LEU A 58 -21.86 21.33 -8.52
N GLN A 59 -22.17 22.57 -8.14
CA GLN A 59 -23.55 23.05 -8.13
C GLN A 59 -24.14 23.07 -9.56
N PHE A 60 -23.33 23.48 -10.53
CA PHE A 60 -23.66 23.39 -11.94
C PHE A 60 -23.92 21.94 -12.37
N ALA A 61 -23.04 21.00 -12.00
CA ALA A 61 -23.20 19.58 -12.32
C ALA A 61 -24.47 18.96 -11.70
N GLU A 62 -24.88 19.38 -10.50
CA GLU A 62 -26.15 18.96 -9.92
C GLU A 62 -27.37 19.47 -10.69
N THR A 63 -27.29 20.71 -11.18
CA THR A 63 -28.40 21.37 -11.87
C THR A 63 -28.69 20.70 -13.20
N PHE A 64 -27.63 20.38 -13.95
CA PHE A 64 -27.70 19.76 -15.29
C PHE A 64 -27.51 18.23 -15.28
N ARG A 65 -27.67 17.59 -14.10
CA ARG A 65 -27.61 16.12 -13.93
C ARG A 65 -26.35 15.46 -14.52
N ALA A 66 -25.24 16.19 -14.55
CA ALA A 66 -23.96 15.75 -15.07
C ALA A 66 -23.25 14.82 -14.06
N ASN A 67 -23.62 13.54 -14.11
CA ASN A 67 -23.22 12.57 -13.08
C ASN A 67 -21.71 12.29 -13.03
N LYS A 68 -20.99 12.31 -14.17
CA LYS A 68 -19.54 12.04 -14.14
C LYS A 68 -18.80 13.24 -13.56
N LEU A 69 -19.14 14.45 -14.00
CA LEU A 69 -18.60 15.71 -13.46
C LEU A 69 -18.88 15.84 -11.96
N ARG A 70 -20.13 15.61 -11.52
CA ARG A 70 -20.49 15.59 -10.10
C ARG A 70 -19.58 14.65 -9.31
N ARG A 71 -19.43 13.41 -9.78
CA ARG A 71 -18.62 12.39 -9.09
C ARG A 71 -17.15 12.80 -9.02
N TYR A 72 -16.62 13.37 -10.10
CA TYR A 72 -15.26 13.89 -10.16
C TYR A 72 -15.05 15.00 -9.12
N CYS A 73 -15.92 16.01 -9.07
CA CYS A 73 -15.81 17.10 -8.09
C CYS A 73 -15.87 16.57 -6.65
N ILE A 74 -16.76 15.62 -6.35
CA ILE A 74 -16.83 14.98 -5.03
C ILE A 74 -15.54 14.21 -4.71
N ASP A 75 -15.00 13.46 -5.67
CA ASP A 75 -13.73 12.74 -5.49
C ASP A 75 -12.56 13.71 -5.26
N HIS A 76 -12.53 14.82 -5.99
CA HIS A 76 -11.52 15.87 -5.86
C HIS A 76 -11.57 16.54 -4.48
N MET A 77 -12.75 16.93 -4.00
CA MET A 77 -12.90 17.52 -2.65
C MET A 77 -12.71 16.51 -1.51
N ALA A 78 -12.94 15.22 -1.78
CA ALA A 78 -12.67 14.16 -0.81
C ALA A 78 -11.20 13.77 -0.74
N ALA A 79 -10.36 14.25 -1.68
CA ALA A 79 -8.93 14.02 -1.65
C ALA A 79 -8.29 14.68 -0.41
N PRO A 80 -7.27 14.06 0.19
CA PRO A 80 -6.60 14.61 1.36
C PRO A 80 -5.81 15.89 1.07
N THR A 81 -5.49 16.15 -0.20
CA THR A 81 -4.81 17.36 -0.65
C THR A 81 -5.72 18.59 -0.62
N PHE A 82 -7.03 18.39 -0.71
CA PHE A 82 -7.98 19.49 -0.88
C PHE A 82 -8.11 20.33 0.40
N PRO A 83 -7.98 21.66 0.32
CA PRO A 83 -8.10 22.51 1.50
C PRO A 83 -9.53 22.53 2.03
N SER A 84 -9.74 22.06 3.26
CA SER A 84 -11.09 21.97 3.85
C SER A 84 -11.78 23.32 4.03
N HIS A 85 -11.03 24.43 4.02
CA HIS A 85 -11.55 25.78 4.17
C HIS A 85 -12.19 26.36 2.90
N LEU A 86 -11.94 25.75 1.73
CA LEU A 86 -12.55 26.16 0.46
C LEU A 86 -13.92 25.52 0.23
N ILE A 87 -14.35 24.63 1.14
CA ILE A 87 -15.69 24.06 1.10
C ILE A 87 -16.64 25.07 1.72
N ASP A 88 -17.23 25.91 0.86
CA ASP A 88 -18.29 26.83 1.25
C ASP A 88 -19.57 26.04 1.54
N ALA A 89 -19.71 25.62 2.80
CA ALA A 89 -20.88 24.85 3.27
C ALA A 89 -22.23 25.56 3.05
N ALA A 90 -22.20 26.88 2.80
CA ALA A 90 -23.39 27.67 2.46
C ALA A 90 -23.87 27.45 1.01
N GLN A 91 -22.99 27.06 0.09
CA GLN A 91 -23.32 26.88 -1.34
C GLN A 91 -23.78 25.45 -1.66
N LEU A 92 -23.47 24.49 -0.79
CA LEU A 92 -23.66 23.06 -1.01
C LEU A 92 -24.81 22.51 -0.16
N LYS A 93 -25.58 21.59 -0.75
CA LYS A 93 -26.61 20.85 -0.01
C LYS A 93 -25.97 20.02 1.12
N PRO A 94 -26.63 19.88 2.28
CA PRO A 94 -26.10 19.10 3.40
C PRO A 94 -25.85 17.62 3.05
N GLU A 95 -26.65 17.06 2.15
CA GLU A 95 -26.48 15.69 1.63
C GLU A 95 -25.13 15.49 0.91
N LEU A 96 -24.64 16.51 0.20
CA LEU A 96 -23.35 16.46 -0.48
C LEU A 96 -22.19 16.53 0.50
N LEU A 97 -22.32 17.37 1.52
CA LEU A 97 -21.32 17.49 2.57
C LEU A 97 -21.13 16.14 3.26
N GLU A 98 -22.22 15.45 3.59
CA GLU A 98 -22.16 14.10 4.15
C GLU A 98 -21.46 13.11 3.20
N GLN A 99 -21.82 13.10 1.91
CA GLN A 99 -21.17 12.25 0.91
C GLN A 99 -19.66 12.49 0.81
N ILE A 100 -19.23 13.76 0.85
CA ILE A 100 -17.81 14.13 0.83
C ILE A 100 -17.12 13.61 2.09
N GLN A 101 -17.71 13.80 3.27
CA GLN A 101 -17.13 13.33 4.53
C GLN A 101 -17.01 11.80 4.58
N LEU A 102 -18.04 11.08 4.14
CA LEU A 102 -18.00 9.62 4.02
C LEU A 102 -16.87 9.16 3.09
N ARG A 103 -16.70 9.82 1.93
CA ARG A 103 -15.60 9.52 1.01
C ARG A 103 -14.23 9.83 1.62
N LYS A 104 -14.07 10.95 2.33
CA LYS A 104 -12.84 11.27 3.09
C LYS A 104 -12.50 10.16 4.11
N GLY A 105 -13.51 9.62 4.79
CA GLY A 105 -13.36 8.48 5.70
C GLY A 105 -12.79 7.24 5.01
N SER A 106 -13.31 6.89 3.82
CA SER A 106 -12.80 5.77 3.02
C SER A 106 -11.33 5.96 2.62
N TRP A 107 -10.92 7.17 2.25
CA TRP A 107 -9.49 7.48 1.98
C TRP A 107 -8.60 7.25 3.21
N SER A 108 -9.06 7.63 4.41
CA SER A 108 -8.36 7.40 5.67
C SER A 108 -8.16 5.91 5.95
N GLU A 109 -9.21 5.11 5.76
CA GLU A 109 -9.17 3.66 5.95
C GLU A 109 -8.27 2.95 4.95
N HIS A 110 -8.36 3.32 3.66
CA HIS A 110 -7.49 2.80 2.61
C HIS A 110 -6.03 3.17 2.86
N SER A 111 -5.77 4.39 3.33
CA SER A 111 -4.42 4.86 3.66
C SER A 111 -3.82 4.12 4.85
N ARG A 112 -4.60 3.89 5.91
CA ARG A 112 -4.20 3.08 7.07
C ARG A 112 -3.93 1.62 6.66
N SER A 113 -4.77 1.05 5.81
CA SER A 113 -4.60 -0.33 5.32
C SER A 113 -3.34 -0.47 4.46
N ARG A 114 -3.10 0.47 3.53
CA ARG A 114 -1.88 0.50 2.71
C ARG A 114 -0.61 0.68 3.55
N ARG A 115 -0.65 1.52 4.60
CA ARG A 115 0.49 1.66 5.54
C ARG A 115 0.80 0.33 6.24
N LYS A 116 -0.22 -0.38 6.74
CA LYS A 116 -0.04 -1.70 7.37
C LYS A 116 0.49 -2.77 6.40
N VAL A 117 0.08 -2.73 5.13
CA VAL A 117 0.61 -3.64 4.10
C VAL A 117 2.09 -3.35 3.83
N LYS A 118 2.44 -2.08 3.61
CA LYS A 118 3.84 -1.66 3.42
C LYS A 118 4.72 -1.99 4.62
N GLU A 119 4.22 -1.83 5.84
CA GLU A 119 4.95 -2.20 7.06
C GLU A 119 5.21 -3.71 7.14
N ARG A 120 4.22 -4.53 6.76
CA ARG A 120 4.40 -5.99 6.68
C ARG A 120 5.41 -6.37 5.60
N GLU A 121 5.32 -5.77 4.42
CA GLU A 121 6.27 -5.99 3.32
C GLU A 121 7.69 -5.59 3.71
N ALA A 122 7.88 -4.43 4.35
CA ALA A 122 9.19 -3.99 4.86
C ALA A 122 9.75 -4.96 5.90
N ARG A 123 8.89 -5.47 6.80
CA ARG A 123 9.29 -6.50 7.78
C ARG A 123 9.72 -7.81 7.11
N TYR A 124 9.08 -8.21 6.01
CA TYR A 124 9.49 -9.39 5.25
C TYR A 124 10.80 -9.16 4.49
N GLN A 125 10.97 -7.98 3.88
CA GLN A 125 12.21 -7.61 3.21
C GLN A 125 13.39 -7.60 4.17
N GLN A 126 13.21 -6.99 5.35
CA GLN A 126 14.24 -7.01 6.40
C GLN A 126 14.61 -8.45 6.80
N TYR A 127 13.62 -9.33 6.96
CA TYR A 127 13.88 -10.74 7.23
C TYR A 127 14.66 -11.43 6.10
N GLU A 128 14.37 -11.14 4.84
CA GLU A 128 15.11 -11.68 3.69
C GLU A 128 16.55 -11.16 3.63
N GLU A 129 16.77 -9.88 3.86
CA GLU A 129 18.09 -9.25 3.94
C GLU A 129 18.93 -9.82 5.10
N GLU A 130 18.33 -10.00 6.27
CA GLU A 130 18.95 -10.69 7.42
C GLU A 130 19.33 -12.13 7.05
N ARG A 131 18.49 -12.84 6.28
CA ARG A 131 18.78 -14.19 5.83
C ARG A 131 19.91 -14.25 4.81
N GLN A 132 20.03 -13.23 3.95
CA GLN A 132 21.10 -13.12 2.95
C GLN A 132 22.44 -12.75 3.61
N THR A 133 22.45 -11.84 4.58
CA THR A 133 23.64 -11.45 5.36
C THR A 133 24.13 -12.56 6.30
N GLN A 134 23.23 -13.37 6.86
CA GLN A 134 23.58 -14.59 7.59
C GLN A 134 23.95 -15.76 6.67
N GLY A 135 23.49 -15.78 5.41
CA GLY A 135 23.94 -16.76 4.41
C GLY A 135 25.41 -16.58 3.99
N THR A 136 25.99 -15.41 4.25
CA THR A 136 27.40 -15.07 4.01
C THR A 136 28.30 -15.27 5.24
N TYR A 137 27.93 -16.13 6.21
CA TYR A 137 28.94 -16.63 7.15
C TYR A 137 29.99 -17.44 6.38
N HIS A 138 31.18 -16.87 6.29
CA HIS A 138 32.40 -17.54 5.86
C HIS A 138 32.43 -18.97 6.38
N ARG A 139 32.53 -19.94 5.46
CA ARG A 139 33.03 -21.28 5.76
C ARG A 139 34.32 -21.08 6.53
N PRO A 140 34.44 -21.49 7.80
CA PRO A 140 35.74 -21.50 8.45
C PRO A 140 36.58 -22.47 7.61
N THR A 141 37.57 -21.94 6.89
CA THR A 141 38.64 -22.76 6.34
C THR A 141 39.16 -23.58 7.51
N ALA A 142 39.06 -24.91 7.36
CA ALA A 142 39.49 -25.85 8.37
C ALA A 142 40.90 -25.47 8.86
N PRO A 143 41.16 -25.42 10.18
CA PRO A 143 42.53 -25.28 10.65
C PRO A 143 43.33 -26.49 10.14
N PRO A 144 44.55 -26.30 9.62
CA PRO A 144 45.36 -27.40 9.11
C PRO A 144 45.57 -28.42 10.24
N LEU A 145 45.36 -29.68 9.85
CA LEU A 145 45.49 -30.87 10.68
C LEU A 145 46.77 -30.83 11.50
N CYS A 146 46.62 -31.23 12.77
CA CYS A 146 47.68 -31.51 13.71
C CYS A 146 48.81 -32.33 13.07
N VAL A 147 50.01 -31.75 12.97
CA VAL A 147 51.24 -32.55 12.82
C VAL A 147 51.65 -32.97 14.22
N LEU A 148 51.32 -34.22 14.57
CA LEU A 148 52.00 -34.95 15.63
C LEU A 148 53.49 -34.99 15.29
N ARG A 149 54.31 -34.31 16.09
CA ARG A 149 55.69 -34.72 16.28
C ARG A 149 56.05 -34.59 17.76
N VAL A 150 55.99 -35.75 18.40
CA VAL A 150 56.76 -36.10 19.59
C VAL A 150 58.21 -35.74 19.31
N ASP A 151 58.87 -34.98 20.18
CA ASP A 151 60.20 -35.33 20.70
C ASP A 151 60.74 -34.35 21.76
N LEU A 152 61.13 -34.97 22.87
CA LEU A 152 62.18 -34.65 23.83
C LEU A 152 62.12 -33.39 24.74
N CYS A 153 61.69 -33.70 25.97
CA CYS A 153 62.37 -33.42 27.24
C CYS A 153 63.83 -32.94 27.14
N SER A 154 64.14 -31.75 27.67
CA SER A 154 65.41 -31.50 28.37
C SER A 154 65.31 -30.28 29.29
N GLN A 155 65.62 -30.52 30.56
CA GLN A 155 66.14 -29.59 31.57
C GLN A 155 65.15 -28.89 32.53
N CYS A 156 65.09 -29.52 33.70
CA CYS A 156 64.75 -29.01 35.02
C CYS A 156 65.74 -27.92 35.53
N SER A 157 65.37 -27.38 36.70
CA SER A 157 66.11 -26.59 37.71
C SER A 157 65.62 -25.13 37.76
N ASP A 158 65.06 -24.55 38.83
CA ASP A 158 65.14 -24.81 40.28
C ASP A 158 63.88 -24.27 41.02
N GLY A 159 63.51 -24.87 42.16
CA GLY A 159 62.37 -24.48 43.04
C GLY A 159 62.69 -23.35 44.05
N PRO A 160 62.18 -23.33 45.31
CA PRO A 160 61.01 -23.99 45.91
C PRO A 160 60.18 -23.10 46.90
N ARG A 161 58.96 -23.54 47.28
CA ARG A 161 58.40 -23.66 48.68
C ARG A 161 56.88 -23.45 48.73
N GLY A 162 56.16 -24.44 49.31
CA GLY A 162 54.77 -24.27 49.75
C GLY A 162 53.91 -25.55 49.81
N THR A 163 54.28 -26.51 50.66
CA THR A 163 53.44 -27.60 51.21
C THR A 163 52.05 -27.11 51.65
N ARG A 164 50.89 -27.78 51.55
CA ARG A 164 50.38 -29.14 51.89
C ARG A 164 48.83 -29.05 51.59
N HIS A 165 48.05 -29.99 51.05
CA HIS A 165 47.65 -31.29 51.58
C HIS A 165 46.84 -32.10 50.52
N SER A 166 47.30 -33.32 50.25
CA SER A 166 46.56 -34.60 50.09
C SER A 166 45.07 -34.63 49.71
N SER A 167 44.82 -34.94 48.43
CA SER A 167 44.13 -36.14 47.90
C SER A 167 43.07 -36.87 48.73
N ARG A 168 41.87 -37.02 48.16
CA ARG A 168 41.02 -38.22 48.32
C ARG A 168 40.00 -38.35 47.15
N TRP A 169 40.32 -39.25 46.19
CA TRP A 169 39.48 -40.01 45.21
C TRP A 169 38.61 -39.20 44.22
N ALA A 170 38.85 -39.16 42.89
CA ALA A 170 38.77 -40.22 41.87
C ALA A 170 37.46 -41.03 41.94
N ARG A 171 36.41 -40.72 41.15
CA ARG A 171 36.10 -41.20 39.78
C ARG A 171 34.60 -40.86 39.48
N PRO A 172 34.03 -41.09 38.27
CA PRO A 172 34.55 -40.93 36.91
C PRO A 172 33.56 -40.18 35.97
N CYS A 173 34.04 -39.93 34.75
CA CYS A 173 33.34 -39.43 33.58
C CYS A 173 31.93 -40.04 33.35
N ALA A 174 30.95 -39.16 33.07
CA ALA A 174 29.75 -39.51 32.31
C ALA A 174 29.75 -38.65 31.03
N SER A 175 29.98 -39.31 29.90
CA SER A 175 29.85 -38.75 28.57
C SER A 175 28.38 -38.42 28.23
N PRO A 176 28.13 -37.54 27.25
CA PRO A 176 26.82 -36.99 26.94
C PRO A 176 26.01 -37.95 26.06
N SER A 177 24.84 -38.38 26.53
CA SER A 177 23.87 -39.06 25.67
C SER A 177 23.15 -38.03 24.81
N SER A 178 23.48 -38.07 23.52
CA SER A 178 22.72 -37.59 22.37
C SER A 178 21.20 -37.56 22.58
N ALA A 179 20.64 -36.37 22.83
CA ALA A 179 19.24 -36.09 22.59
C ALA A 179 19.11 -35.52 21.17
N SER A 180 18.84 -36.44 20.24
CA SER A 180 18.46 -36.20 18.86
C SER A 180 17.45 -35.06 18.75
N THR A 181 17.81 -34.09 17.93
CA THR A 181 16.95 -33.15 17.25
C THR A 181 15.71 -33.87 16.69
N ARG A 182 14.52 -33.53 17.18
CA ARG A 182 13.28 -33.66 16.41
C ARG A 182 12.79 -32.24 16.15
N PRO A 183 12.80 -31.74 14.90
CA PRO A 183 12.16 -30.48 14.61
C PRO A 183 10.66 -30.68 14.79
N SER A 184 10.11 -30.00 15.79
CA SER A 184 8.68 -29.95 16.02
C SER A 184 8.01 -29.43 14.76
N ARG A 185 7.09 -30.24 14.23
CA ARG A 185 6.33 -30.00 13.01
C ARG A 185 5.69 -28.61 13.11
N ARG A 186 5.97 -27.76 12.13
CA ARG A 186 5.21 -26.53 11.88
C ARG A 186 3.72 -26.87 11.85
N PRO A 187 2.83 -26.12 12.52
CA PRO A 187 1.41 -26.26 12.32
C PRO A 187 1.09 -25.87 10.87
N ILE A 188 0.50 -26.80 10.12
CA ILE A 188 -0.07 -26.55 8.81
C ILE A 188 -1.29 -25.64 9.03
N PRO A 189 -1.36 -24.43 8.44
CA PRO A 189 -2.57 -23.62 8.51
C PRO A 189 -3.71 -24.35 7.77
N PRO A 190 -4.95 -24.35 8.29
CA PRO A 190 -6.06 -25.01 7.65
C PRO A 190 -6.30 -24.41 6.26
N ARG A 191 -6.33 -25.28 5.25
CA ARG A 191 -6.80 -24.99 3.89
C ARG A 191 -8.11 -24.20 3.98
N ARG A 192 -8.09 -22.91 3.61
CA ARG A 192 -9.31 -22.16 3.32
C ARG A 192 -10.06 -22.94 2.23
N ARG A 193 -11.17 -23.59 2.62
CA ARG A 193 -12.17 -24.07 1.67
C ARG A 193 -12.60 -22.86 0.86
N ARG A 194 -12.32 -22.89 -0.45
CA ARG A 194 -13.00 -22.05 -1.44
C ARG A 194 -14.49 -22.33 -1.29
N ALA A 195 -15.22 -21.43 -0.64
CA ALA A 195 -16.66 -21.37 -0.79
C ALA A 195 -16.90 -20.95 -2.24
N GLY A 196 -17.39 -21.90 -3.03
CA GLY A 196 -17.78 -21.67 -4.40
C GLY A 196 -18.86 -20.60 -4.45
N ARG A 197 -18.63 -19.63 -5.33
CA ARG A 197 -19.71 -18.92 -6.03
C ARG A 197 -20.59 -20.00 -6.68
N ALA A 198 -21.78 -20.21 -6.13
CA ALA A 198 -22.91 -20.69 -6.89
C ALA A 198 -23.68 -19.44 -7.33
N GLY A 199 -23.70 -19.21 -8.64
CA GLY A 199 -24.68 -18.34 -9.27
C GLY A 199 -25.99 -19.11 -9.53
N CYS A 200 -26.90 -18.42 -10.21
CA CYS A 200 -28.26 -18.81 -10.64
C CYS A 200 -29.29 -18.69 -9.50
N GLY A 201 -30.43 -18.02 -9.65
CA GLY A 201 -31.17 -17.51 -10.81
C GLY A 201 -32.66 -17.60 -10.47
N GLY A 202 -33.48 -16.67 -10.95
CA GLY A 202 -34.94 -16.64 -10.76
C GLY A 202 -35.43 -15.32 -10.20
#